data_AF-A0A7Y5SXI8-F1
#
_entry.id   AF-A0A7Y5SXI8-F1
#
_cell.length_a   1.000
_cell.length_b   1.000
_cell.length_c   1.000
_cell.angle_alpha   90.00
_cell.angle_beta   90.00
_cell.angle_gamma   90.00
#
_symmetry.space_group_name_H-M   'P 1'
#
loop_
_entity.id
_entity.type
_entity.pdbx_description
1 polymer ?
#
loop_
_entity_poly.entity_id
_entity_poly.type
_entity_poly.pdbx_seq_one_letter_code
_entity_poly.pdbx_strand_id
1 'polypeptide(L)'
;MRADYLTYKQATGVSLLGMVIQGALAAVMLVYGILGRDHTAMTLAGLTLWSAFIWMSLAIVYDQHRRERIEAMEADALAASPTGGTSVFDNTAAEFRPAQRRLAGLYKYFFAAVSLVTTIAIVTFGYMRFTSGAALVDPLKGFIPPTLPGWGIGLTAVVSLVSFLLARYAAGMAKHTSWASLRAGASWTVGVSLLSLALAIAHFAASLKADGLVRYLQPAAGIMLMLLGAETLLSFILGIYRPRRADELPRPAFDSRLLGFAAAPDRIAQSISEAINYQLGFDVSSGWFFRLLSRALTPLLGMGVLVVWLLSSMAVVQPHQRAMVLRFGSPIRNDVGPGLHFKAPWPIDSIYIPEYMEPNAKGDLVVTDLTATGVRSVQLGTTPPATTEAILWTNEHSGTEDYQYVRPGGGLSRGSVDALGTTDLAMVSIEIPMHYVVEDVRVFDELAPPELRESLLKTIAMREVNRYFQHLTLGQIFGGDRRAMGEELKHRVEAAFAAINPGSDGKPRGAGVKVLSIGLLGVHPPKQAATAFETLVQADQRREANIDAARADAIKSLTQVVGDASLAADLIAAIEAG
;
A
#
# COMPACT_ATOMS: atom_id res chain seq x y z
N MET A 1 21.71 -19.62 -52.46
CA MET A 1 23.12 -19.93 -52.11
C MET A 1 23.14 -20.68 -50.79
N ARG A 2 23.88 -21.79 -50.69
CA ARG A 2 24.10 -22.48 -49.40
C ARG A 2 24.93 -21.56 -48.50
N ALA A 3 24.57 -21.45 -47.21
CA ALA A 3 25.27 -20.57 -46.28
C ALA A 3 26.71 -21.04 -46.04
N ASP A 4 27.66 -20.11 -46.11
CA ASP A 4 29.10 -20.33 -45.91
C ASP A 4 29.44 -20.60 -44.42
N TYR A 5 30.60 -21.20 -44.11
CA TYR A 5 31.08 -21.45 -42.75
C TYR A 5 31.23 -20.15 -41.94
N LEU A 6 31.51 -19.01 -42.60
CA LEU A 6 31.59 -17.69 -41.98
C LEU A 6 30.23 -17.27 -41.37
N THR A 7 29.13 -17.60 -42.04
CA THR A 7 27.76 -17.33 -41.56
C THR A 7 27.48 -18.04 -40.24
N TYR A 8 27.94 -19.29 -40.09
CA TYR A 8 27.77 -20.05 -38.85
C TYR A 8 28.77 -19.64 -37.78
N LYS A 9 30.00 -19.23 -38.15
CA LYS A 9 30.98 -18.65 -37.22
C LYS A 9 30.41 -17.41 -36.51
N GLN A 10 29.71 -16.53 -37.23
CA GLN A 10 29.04 -15.37 -36.65
C GLN A 10 27.93 -15.78 -35.68
N ALA A 11 27.10 -16.77 -36.03
CA ALA A 11 26.04 -17.27 -35.15
C ALA A 11 26.58 -17.92 -33.87
N THR A 12 27.69 -18.66 -33.95
CA THR A 12 28.40 -19.19 -32.78
C THR A 12 28.90 -18.06 -31.89
N GLY A 13 29.52 -17.03 -32.48
CA GLY A 13 30.00 -15.86 -31.74
C GLY A 13 28.90 -15.13 -30.99
N VAL A 14 27.74 -14.91 -31.63
CA VAL A 14 26.60 -14.28 -30.95
C VAL A 14 25.99 -15.19 -29.88
N SER A 15 25.99 -16.51 -30.11
CA SER A 15 25.50 -17.45 -29.10
C SER A 15 26.38 -17.45 -27.84
N LEU A 16 27.71 -17.39 -28.01
CA LEU A 16 28.67 -17.25 -26.92
C LEU A 16 28.54 -15.89 -26.21
N LEU A 17 28.38 -14.80 -26.97
CA LEU A 17 28.13 -13.47 -26.42
C LEU A 17 26.85 -13.45 -25.57
N GLY A 18 25.76 -14.04 -26.08
CA GLY A 18 24.50 -14.16 -25.35
C GLY A 18 24.64 -14.97 -24.07
N MET A 19 25.37 -16.09 -24.12
CA MET A 19 25.68 -16.90 -22.94
C MET A 19 26.46 -16.11 -21.88
N VAL A 20 27.51 -15.39 -22.27
CA VAL A 20 28.35 -14.61 -21.34
C VAL A 20 27.55 -13.46 -20.72
N ILE A 21 26.80 -12.70 -21.53
CA ILE A 21 25.97 -11.59 -21.03
C ILE A 21 24.91 -12.12 -20.06
N GLN A 22 24.15 -13.15 -20.44
CA GLN A 22 23.12 -13.71 -19.58
C GLN A 22 23.72 -14.34 -18.31
N GLY A 23 24.88 -14.99 -18.39
CA GLY A 23 25.60 -15.51 -17.22
C GLY A 23 26.01 -14.39 -16.24
N ALA A 24 26.54 -13.28 -16.75
CA ALA A 24 26.89 -12.11 -15.94
C ALA A 24 25.65 -11.47 -15.29
N LEU A 25 24.58 -11.27 -16.05
CA LEU A 25 23.32 -10.72 -15.52
C LEU A 25 22.68 -11.66 -14.48
N ALA A 26 22.75 -12.99 -14.68
CA ALA A 26 22.28 -13.97 -13.71
C ALA A 26 23.05 -13.88 -12.39
N ALA A 27 24.37 -13.72 -12.44
CA ALA A 27 25.20 -13.55 -11.25
C ALA A 27 24.85 -12.25 -10.50
N VAL A 28 24.69 -11.13 -11.22
CA VAL A 28 24.27 -9.84 -10.63
C VAL A 28 22.90 -9.98 -9.95
N MET A 29 21.93 -10.58 -10.64
CA MET A 29 20.59 -10.78 -10.09
C MET A 29 20.55 -11.77 -8.93
N LEU A 30 21.42 -12.78 -8.93
CA LEU A 30 21.56 -13.71 -7.80
C LEU A 30 22.11 -13.01 -6.56
N VAL A 31 23.17 -12.22 -6.72
CA VAL A 31 23.75 -11.41 -5.64
C VAL A 31 22.70 -10.45 -5.08
N TYR A 32 21.99 -9.73 -5.96
CA TYR A 32 20.91 -8.85 -5.53
C TYR A 32 19.77 -9.60 -4.83
N GLY A 33 19.33 -10.74 -5.36
CA GLY A 33 18.28 -11.55 -4.74
C GLY A 33 18.65 -12.03 -3.33
N ILE A 34 19.92 -12.40 -3.10
CA ILE A 34 20.43 -12.80 -1.79
C ILE A 34 20.49 -11.60 -0.85
N LEU A 35 21.16 -10.52 -1.26
CA LEU A 35 21.40 -9.35 -0.40
C LEU A 35 20.12 -8.56 -0.12
N GLY A 36 19.29 -8.36 -1.14
CA GLY A 36 18.01 -7.66 -1.07
C GLY A 36 16.89 -8.47 -0.44
N ARG A 37 17.10 -9.77 -0.19
CA ARG A 37 16.07 -10.75 0.23
C ARG A 37 14.84 -10.73 -0.67
N ASP A 38 15.07 -10.58 -1.97
CA ASP A 38 14.01 -10.46 -2.96
C ASP A 38 13.75 -11.81 -3.64
N HIS A 39 12.55 -12.36 -3.37
CA HIS A 39 12.14 -13.64 -3.90
C HIS A 39 11.96 -13.62 -5.43
N THR A 40 11.41 -12.54 -5.98
CA THR A 40 11.23 -12.41 -7.44
C THR A 40 12.57 -12.26 -8.14
N ALA A 41 13.51 -11.51 -7.56
CA ALA A 41 14.86 -11.37 -8.09
C ALA A 41 15.61 -12.70 -8.17
N MET A 42 15.44 -13.59 -7.18
CA MET A 42 15.99 -14.95 -7.22
C MET A 42 15.38 -15.80 -8.34
N THR A 43 14.07 -15.66 -8.56
CA THR A 43 13.37 -16.32 -9.68
C THR A 43 13.89 -15.80 -11.02
N LEU A 44 14.09 -14.49 -11.15
CA LEU A 44 14.68 -13.84 -12.32
C LEU A 44 16.14 -14.30 -12.54
N ALA A 45 16.95 -14.44 -11.49
CA ALA A 45 18.31 -14.97 -11.58
C ALA A 45 18.31 -16.40 -12.15
N GLY A 46 17.41 -17.27 -11.67
CA GLY A 46 17.25 -18.62 -12.20
C GLY A 46 16.81 -18.66 -13.66
N LEU A 47 15.84 -17.82 -14.06
CA LEU A 47 15.42 -17.68 -15.46
C LEU A 47 16.57 -17.19 -16.36
N THR A 48 17.34 -16.21 -15.89
CA THR A 48 18.48 -15.63 -16.62
C THR A 48 19.60 -16.66 -16.79
N LEU A 49 19.87 -17.45 -15.75
CA LEU A 49 20.83 -18.57 -15.82
C LEU A 49 20.36 -19.62 -16.84
N TRP A 50 19.07 -19.94 -16.86
CA TRP A 50 18.53 -20.87 -17.85
C TRP A 50 18.59 -20.32 -19.28
N SER A 51 18.34 -19.02 -19.46
CA SER A 51 18.57 -18.32 -20.73
C SER A 51 20.03 -18.49 -21.21
N ALA A 52 21.02 -18.38 -20.31
CA ALA A 52 22.42 -18.65 -20.64
C ALA A 52 22.65 -20.12 -21.07
N PHE A 53 21.98 -21.09 -20.45
CA PHE A 53 22.03 -22.50 -20.86
C PHE A 53 21.45 -22.74 -22.26
N ILE A 54 20.37 -22.04 -22.64
CA ILE A 54 19.84 -22.07 -24.01
C ILE A 54 20.85 -21.50 -25.01
N TRP A 55 21.49 -20.38 -24.68
CA TRP A 55 22.54 -19.79 -25.51
C TRP A 55 23.75 -20.71 -25.69
N MET A 56 24.18 -21.39 -24.62
CA MET A 56 25.23 -22.42 -24.68
C MET A 56 24.84 -23.57 -25.62
N SER A 57 23.58 -24.04 -25.53
CA SER A 57 23.06 -25.11 -26.38
C SER A 57 23.08 -24.71 -27.86
N LEU A 58 22.73 -23.45 -28.17
CA LEU A 58 22.81 -22.90 -29.52
C LEU A 58 24.26 -22.76 -30.01
N ALA A 59 25.19 -22.36 -29.14
CA ALA A 59 26.61 -22.26 -29.47
C ALA A 59 27.19 -23.62 -29.91
N ILE A 60 26.82 -24.71 -29.21
CA ILE A 60 27.22 -26.09 -29.57
C ILE A 60 26.72 -26.47 -30.96
N VAL A 61 25.44 -26.19 -31.24
CA VAL A 61 24.82 -26.55 -32.53
C VAL A 61 25.41 -25.71 -33.68
N TYR A 62 25.62 -24.40 -33.47
CA TYR A 62 26.20 -23.54 -34.49
C TYR A 62 27.68 -23.80 -34.74
N ASP A 63 28.47 -24.17 -33.72
CA ASP A 63 29.85 -24.63 -33.93
C ASP A 63 29.89 -25.92 -34.77
N GLN A 64 28.94 -26.85 -34.57
CA GLN A 64 28.87 -28.04 -35.44
C GLN A 64 28.40 -27.74 -36.86
N HIS A 65 27.48 -26.79 -37.06
CA HIS A 65 27.17 -26.30 -38.43
C HIS A 65 28.40 -25.73 -39.12
N ARG A 66 29.21 -24.95 -38.40
CA ARG A 66 30.45 -24.40 -38.95
C ARG A 66 31.40 -25.52 -39.39
N ARG A 67 31.58 -26.55 -38.55
CA ARG A 67 32.46 -27.70 -38.87
C ARG A 67 31.94 -28.53 -40.04
N GLU A 68 30.63 -28.76 -40.09
CA GLU A 68 29.99 -29.47 -41.23
C GLU A 68 30.15 -28.70 -42.54
N ARG A 69 30.09 -27.36 -42.52
CA ARG A 69 30.33 -26.56 -43.74
C ARG A 69 31.78 -26.58 -44.20
N ILE A 70 32.75 -26.58 -43.28
CA ILE A 70 34.17 -26.73 -43.63
C ILE A 70 34.40 -28.11 -44.27
N GLU A 71 33.88 -29.18 -43.66
CA GLU A 71 33.96 -30.55 -44.19
C GLU A 71 33.27 -30.68 -45.57
N ALA A 72 32.13 -30.01 -45.77
CA ALA A 72 31.46 -29.98 -47.05
C ALA A 72 32.29 -29.26 -48.14
N MET A 73 32.94 -28.15 -47.80
CA MET A 73 33.82 -27.43 -48.73
C MET A 73 35.08 -28.20 -49.09
N GLU A 74 35.70 -28.88 -48.12
CA GLU A 74 36.84 -29.77 -48.35
C GLU A 74 36.45 -30.91 -49.30
N ALA A 75 35.29 -31.53 -49.08
CA ALA A 75 34.76 -32.58 -49.95
C ALA A 75 34.44 -32.06 -51.37
N ASP A 76 33.83 -30.88 -51.50
CA ASP A 76 33.53 -30.27 -52.80
C ASP A 76 34.82 -29.88 -53.55
N ALA A 77 35.87 -29.42 -52.84
CA ALA A 77 37.18 -29.10 -53.42
C ALA A 77 37.96 -30.34 -53.88
N LEU A 78 37.86 -31.45 -53.13
CA LEU A 78 38.42 -32.74 -53.52
C LEU A 78 37.71 -33.31 -54.75
N ALA A 79 36.38 -33.18 -54.83
CA ALA A 79 35.59 -33.61 -55.99
C ALA A 79 35.89 -32.77 -57.25
N ALA A 80 36.24 -31.49 -57.10
CA ALA A 80 36.59 -30.60 -58.20
C ALA A 80 38.05 -30.74 -58.69
N SER A 81 38.89 -31.52 -58.01
CA SER A 81 40.30 -31.69 -58.36
C SER A 81 40.48 -32.67 -59.55
N PRO A 82 41.36 -32.38 -60.53
CA PRO A 82 41.51 -33.18 -61.75
C PRO A 82 42.01 -34.63 -61.54
N THR A 83 42.52 -34.96 -60.36
CA THR A 83 42.88 -36.33 -59.92
C THR A 83 41.75 -37.08 -59.22
N GLY A 84 40.58 -36.44 -59.02
CA GLY A 84 39.43 -36.98 -58.28
C GLY A 84 38.82 -38.23 -58.91
N GLY A 85 38.88 -38.37 -60.23
CA GLY A 85 38.32 -39.52 -60.97
C GLY A 85 39.13 -40.83 -60.87
N THR A 86 40.24 -40.85 -60.12
CA THR A 86 41.09 -42.05 -59.91
C THR A 86 41.08 -42.57 -58.46
N SER A 87 40.28 -41.97 -57.59
CA SER A 87 40.18 -42.40 -56.19
C SER A 87 39.40 -43.71 -56.08
N VAL A 88 40.07 -44.78 -55.66
CA VAL A 88 39.51 -46.12 -55.34
C VAL A 88 38.45 -46.07 -54.20
N PHE A 89 38.15 -44.88 -53.67
CA PHE A 89 37.25 -44.65 -52.54
C PHE A 89 35.96 -43.86 -52.88
N ASP A 90 35.55 -43.77 -54.15
CA ASP A 90 34.34 -43.03 -54.54
C ASP A 90 33.06 -43.51 -53.81
N ASN A 91 32.97 -44.80 -53.47
CA ASN A 91 31.85 -45.34 -52.70
C ASN A 91 31.97 -45.15 -51.17
N THR A 92 33.13 -44.76 -50.64
CA THR A 92 33.39 -44.56 -49.20
C THR A 92 33.54 -43.10 -48.79
N ALA A 93 33.82 -42.17 -49.73
CA ALA A 93 33.94 -40.74 -49.46
C ALA A 93 32.62 -40.09 -49.02
N ALA A 94 31.48 -40.52 -49.57
CA ALA A 94 30.15 -40.11 -49.10
C ALA A 94 29.80 -40.71 -47.71
N GLU A 95 30.44 -41.81 -47.33
CA GLU A 95 30.20 -42.54 -46.08
C GLU A 95 31.02 -41.99 -44.89
N PHE A 96 32.03 -41.13 -45.12
CA PHE A 96 32.90 -40.58 -44.07
C PHE A 96 32.74 -39.06 -43.90
N ARG A 97 31.51 -38.58 -43.67
CA ARG A 97 31.23 -37.21 -43.18
C ARG A 97 30.90 -37.20 -41.68
N PRO A 98 31.89 -37.29 -40.78
CA PRO A 98 31.65 -37.32 -39.34
C PRO A 98 30.99 -36.05 -38.80
N ALA A 99 31.28 -34.86 -39.33
CA ALA A 99 30.64 -33.63 -38.85
C ALA A 99 29.15 -33.56 -39.24
N GLN A 100 28.80 -33.98 -40.46
CA GLN A 100 27.41 -34.11 -40.89
C GLN A 100 26.61 -35.11 -40.02
N ARG A 101 27.18 -36.29 -39.71
CA ARG A 101 26.56 -37.29 -38.83
C ARG A 101 26.35 -36.75 -37.41
N ARG A 102 27.34 -36.05 -36.85
CA ARG A 102 27.23 -35.40 -35.54
C ARG A 102 26.13 -34.35 -35.51
N LEU A 103 26.04 -33.52 -36.54
CA LEU A 103 25.01 -32.49 -36.67
C LEU A 103 23.59 -33.11 -36.75
N ALA A 104 23.42 -34.16 -37.55
CA ALA A 104 22.17 -34.92 -37.59
C ALA A 104 21.81 -35.53 -36.23
N GLY A 105 22.81 -36.06 -35.52
CA GLY A 105 22.68 -36.54 -34.14
C GLY A 105 22.24 -35.44 -33.16
N LEU A 106 22.80 -34.23 -33.28
CA LEU A 106 22.40 -33.08 -32.46
C LEU A 106 20.92 -32.72 -32.69
N TYR A 107 20.45 -32.75 -33.92
CA TYR A 107 19.04 -32.46 -34.20
C TYR A 107 18.07 -33.53 -33.72
N LYS A 108 18.48 -34.81 -33.79
CA LYS A 108 17.62 -35.92 -33.37
C LYS A 108 17.57 -36.07 -31.86
N TYR A 109 18.73 -36.05 -31.19
CA TYR A 109 18.85 -36.39 -29.78
C TYR A 109 19.12 -35.18 -28.90
N PHE A 110 20.03 -34.28 -29.28
CA PHE A 110 20.42 -33.17 -28.42
C PHE A 110 19.29 -32.13 -28.26
N PHE A 111 18.62 -31.74 -29.35
CA PHE A 111 17.45 -30.85 -29.25
C PHE A 111 16.30 -31.45 -28.45
N ALA A 112 16.04 -32.75 -28.59
CA ALA A 112 15.05 -33.45 -27.79
C ALA A 112 15.45 -33.44 -26.29
N ALA A 113 16.70 -33.79 -25.99
CA ALA A 113 17.23 -33.80 -24.63
C ALA A 113 17.18 -32.40 -23.98
N VAL A 114 17.65 -31.35 -24.67
CA VAL A 114 17.62 -29.97 -24.17
C VAL A 114 16.18 -29.52 -23.93
N SER A 115 15.22 -29.90 -24.77
CA SER A 115 13.80 -29.54 -24.59
C SER A 115 13.17 -30.23 -23.38
N LEU A 116 13.48 -31.52 -23.17
CA LEU A 116 13.01 -32.28 -22.01
C LEU A 116 13.65 -31.77 -20.71
N VAL A 117 14.96 -31.53 -20.72
CA VAL A 117 15.70 -30.94 -19.59
C VAL A 117 15.16 -29.55 -19.27
N THR A 118 14.91 -28.71 -20.28
CA THR A 118 14.28 -27.39 -20.10
C THR A 118 12.89 -27.50 -19.48
N THR A 119 12.06 -28.43 -19.98
CA THR A 119 10.73 -28.68 -19.42
C THR A 119 10.81 -29.04 -17.94
N ILE A 120 11.60 -30.07 -17.60
CA ILE A 120 11.70 -30.57 -16.22
C ILE A 120 12.29 -29.48 -15.32
N ALA A 121 13.42 -28.90 -15.69
CA ALA A 121 14.10 -27.91 -14.87
C ALA A 121 13.24 -26.66 -14.63
N ILE A 122 12.62 -26.10 -15.67
CA ILE A 122 11.83 -24.86 -15.56
C ILE A 122 10.50 -25.11 -14.85
N VAL A 123 9.82 -26.24 -15.08
CA VAL A 123 8.58 -26.57 -14.35
C VAL A 123 8.88 -26.84 -12.87
N THR A 124 9.90 -27.64 -12.56
CA THR A 124 10.28 -27.94 -11.17
C THR A 124 10.72 -26.67 -10.46
N PHE A 125 11.59 -25.85 -11.07
CA PHE A 125 12.00 -24.58 -10.49
C PHE A 125 10.81 -23.64 -10.33
N GLY A 126 9.95 -23.51 -11.34
CA GLY A 126 8.73 -22.71 -11.30
C GLY A 126 7.77 -23.12 -10.18
N TYR A 127 7.57 -24.43 -9.97
CA TYR A 127 6.75 -24.96 -8.87
C TYR A 127 7.35 -24.65 -7.50
N MET A 128 8.67 -24.83 -7.32
CA MET A 128 9.37 -24.45 -6.09
C MET A 128 9.26 -22.95 -5.80
N ARG A 129 9.38 -22.10 -6.83
CA ARG A 129 9.23 -20.65 -6.68
C ARG A 129 7.79 -20.24 -6.42
N PHE A 130 6.80 -20.86 -7.08
CA PHE A 130 5.38 -20.59 -6.85
C PHE A 130 4.97 -20.93 -5.42
N THR A 131 5.28 -22.14 -4.94
CA THR A 131 4.93 -22.59 -3.58
C THR A 131 5.57 -21.72 -2.50
N SER A 132 6.86 -21.41 -2.63
CA SER A 132 7.55 -20.51 -1.70
C SER A 132 7.06 -19.05 -1.80
N GLY A 133 6.73 -18.57 -3.00
CA GLY A 133 6.20 -17.21 -3.21
C GLY A 133 4.76 -17.06 -2.71
N ALA A 134 3.91 -18.06 -2.91
CA ALA A 134 2.52 -18.06 -2.42
C ALA A 134 2.48 -17.99 -0.89
N ALA A 135 3.41 -18.68 -0.21
CA ALA A 135 3.55 -18.61 1.24
C ALA A 135 3.92 -17.21 1.77
N LEU A 136 4.57 -16.37 0.94
CA LEU A 136 4.96 -14.99 1.28
C LEU A 136 3.83 -13.97 1.05
N VAL A 137 2.76 -14.38 0.35
CA VAL A 137 1.58 -13.55 0.07
C VAL A 137 0.45 -13.81 1.06
N ASP A 138 0.56 -14.82 1.91
CA ASP A 138 -0.44 -15.19 2.93
C ASP A 138 -0.79 -14.00 3.85
N PRO A 139 -2.06 -13.54 3.87
CA PRO A 139 -2.50 -12.46 4.74
C PRO A 139 -2.20 -12.68 6.22
N LEU A 140 -2.10 -13.94 6.66
CA LEU A 140 -1.88 -14.31 8.06
C LEU A 140 -0.42 -14.18 8.51
N LYS A 141 0.55 -14.13 7.59
CA LYS A 141 1.99 -14.16 7.91
C LYS A 141 2.69 -12.80 7.78
N GLY A 142 1.97 -11.77 7.33
CA GLY A 142 2.54 -10.46 7.03
C GLY A 142 3.43 -10.47 5.78
N PHE A 143 3.40 -9.38 5.01
CA PHE A 143 4.26 -9.22 3.85
C PHE A 143 5.59 -8.61 4.28
N ILE A 144 6.71 -9.25 3.96
CA ILE A 144 8.05 -8.72 4.20
C ILE A 144 8.56 -8.12 2.88
N PRO A 145 8.65 -6.78 2.76
CA PRO A 145 9.15 -6.15 1.54
C PRO A 145 10.67 -6.38 1.37
N PRO A 146 11.17 -6.32 0.13
CA PRO A 146 12.61 -6.35 -0.15
C PRO A 146 13.35 -5.24 0.60
N THR A 147 14.55 -5.55 1.07
CA THR A 147 15.34 -4.64 1.94
C THR A 147 16.08 -3.55 1.17
N LEU A 148 16.29 -3.72 -0.14
CA LEU A 148 17.07 -2.81 -0.99
C LEU A 148 16.28 -2.36 -2.24
N PRO A 149 15.08 -1.76 -2.10
CA PRO A 149 14.20 -1.48 -3.23
C PRO A 149 14.79 -0.48 -4.23
N GLY A 150 15.61 0.49 -3.79
CA GLY A 150 16.26 1.46 -4.67
C GLY A 150 17.25 0.82 -5.66
N TRP A 151 18.07 -0.12 -5.18
CA TRP A 151 18.94 -0.94 -6.04
C TRP A 151 18.13 -1.87 -6.94
N GLY A 152 16.99 -2.38 -6.43
CA GLY A 152 16.04 -3.17 -7.20
C GLY A 152 15.58 -2.47 -8.47
N ILE A 153 15.18 -1.21 -8.39
CA ILE A 153 14.75 -0.43 -9.57
C ILE A 153 15.89 -0.31 -10.59
N GLY A 154 17.07 0.15 -10.14
CA GLY A 154 18.20 0.42 -11.03
C GLY A 154 18.73 -0.84 -11.73
N LEU A 155 18.98 -1.90 -10.97
CA LEU A 155 19.55 -3.15 -11.51
C LEU A 155 18.57 -3.84 -12.46
N THR A 156 17.29 -3.92 -12.11
CA THR A 156 16.30 -4.61 -12.95
C THR A 156 15.93 -3.79 -14.20
N ALA A 157 16.01 -2.46 -14.16
CA ALA A 157 15.90 -1.63 -15.36
C ALA A 157 17.07 -1.87 -16.32
N VAL A 158 18.31 -1.94 -15.80
CA VAL A 158 19.51 -2.22 -16.61
C VAL A 158 19.46 -3.62 -17.20
N VAL A 159 19.14 -4.65 -16.40
CA VAL A 159 19.00 -6.04 -16.86
C VAL A 159 17.91 -6.15 -17.93
N SER A 160 16.79 -5.43 -17.75
CA SER A 160 15.70 -5.40 -18.72
C SER A 160 16.16 -4.81 -20.05
N LEU A 161 16.83 -3.65 -20.04
CA LEU A 161 17.33 -2.97 -21.23
C LEU A 161 18.37 -3.82 -21.96
N VAL A 162 19.40 -4.31 -21.26
CA VAL A 162 20.48 -5.11 -21.86
C VAL A 162 19.93 -6.39 -22.47
N SER A 163 19.04 -7.09 -21.75
CA SER A 163 18.39 -8.31 -22.27
C SER A 163 17.49 -8.00 -23.46
N PHE A 164 16.73 -6.89 -23.43
CA PHE A 164 15.89 -6.48 -24.55
C PHE A 164 16.72 -6.21 -25.82
N LEU A 165 17.82 -5.47 -25.69
CA LEU A 165 18.70 -5.15 -26.82
C LEU A 165 19.33 -6.42 -27.42
N LEU A 166 19.84 -7.32 -26.56
CA LEU A 166 20.38 -8.61 -27.00
C LEU A 166 19.31 -9.45 -27.71
N ALA A 167 18.11 -9.53 -27.14
CA ALA A 167 17.02 -10.28 -27.73
C ALA A 167 16.56 -9.70 -29.07
N ARG A 168 16.44 -8.36 -29.17
CA ARG A 168 16.06 -7.69 -30.42
C ARG A 168 17.11 -7.89 -31.51
N TYR A 169 18.39 -7.79 -31.16
CA TYR A 169 19.50 -8.05 -32.08
C TYR A 169 19.45 -9.50 -32.60
N ALA A 170 19.33 -10.47 -31.70
CA ALA A 170 19.25 -11.89 -32.07
C ALA A 170 17.98 -12.25 -32.87
N ALA A 171 16.83 -11.68 -32.52
CA ALA A 171 15.59 -11.85 -33.26
C ALA A 171 15.67 -11.25 -34.67
N GLY A 172 16.39 -10.12 -34.82
CA GLY A 172 16.68 -9.50 -36.12
C GLY A 172 17.50 -10.43 -37.02
N MET A 173 18.56 -11.03 -36.49
CA MET A 173 19.36 -12.02 -37.23
C MET A 173 18.57 -13.29 -37.55
N ALA A 174 17.71 -13.77 -36.65
CA ALA A 174 16.90 -14.97 -36.85
C ALA A 174 15.84 -14.87 -37.97
N LYS A 175 15.78 -13.73 -38.69
CA LYS A 175 15.07 -13.58 -39.97
C LYS A 175 15.77 -14.34 -41.10
N HIS A 176 17.10 -14.45 -41.06
CA HIS A 176 17.84 -15.28 -42.00
C HIS A 176 17.64 -16.77 -41.65
N THR A 177 17.37 -17.59 -42.66
CA THR A 177 17.06 -19.01 -42.49
C THR A 177 18.19 -19.79 -41.81
N SER A 178 19.46 -19.49 -42.15
CA SER A 178 20.65 -20.07 -41.50
C SER A 178 20.76 -19.76 -40.01
N TRP A 179 20.14 -18.67 -39.56
CA TRP A 179 20.18 -18.17 -38.17
C TRP A 179 18.85 -18.36 -37.43
N ALA A 180 17.91 -19.10 -38.02
CA ALA A 180 16.56 -19.23 -37.48
C ALA A 180 16.51 -19.74 -36.03
N SER A 181 17.43 -20.62 -35.63
CA SER A 181 17.49 -21.17 -34.27
C SER A 181 17.94 -20.16 -33.20
N LEU A 182 18.59 -19.04 -33.57
CA LEU A 182 18.88 -17.93 -32.64
C LEU A 182 17.60 -17.32 -32.04
N ARG A 183 16.45 -17.54 -32.68
CA ARG A 183 15.14 -17.14 -32.16
C ARG A 183 14.85 -17.72 -30.79
N ALA A 184 15.31 -18.95 -30.51
CA ALA A 184 15.14 -19.57 -29.21
C ALA A 184 15.91 -18.80 -28.13
N GLY A 185 17.17 -18.43 -28.39
CA GLY A 185 17.94 -17.60 -27.46
C GLY A 185 17.31 -16.22 -27.27
N ALA A 186 16.83 -15.61 -28.35
CA ALA A 186 16.12 -14.33 -28.30
C ALA A 186 14.83 -14.39 -27.47
N SER A 187 14.01 -15.44 -27.63
CA SER A 187 12.73 -15.56 -26.93
C SER A 187 12.92 -15.72 -25.42
N TRP A 188 13.82 -16.60 -24.97
CA TRP A 188 14.15 -16.73 -23.54
C TRP A 188 14.75 -15.45 -22.95
N THR A 189 15.59 -14.75 -23.70
CA THR A 189 16.16 -13.45 -23.29
C THR A 189 15.09 -12.36 -23.17
N VAL A 190 14.05 -12.38 -24.02
CA VAL A 190 12.88 -11.51 -23.84
C VAL A 190 12.11 -11.85 -22.57
N GLY A 191 11.96 -13.13 -22.24
CA GLY A 191 11.35 -13.54 -20.96
C GLY A 191 12.07 -12.92 -19.76
N VAL A 192 13.41 -12.92 -19.79
CA VAL A 192 14.24 -12.23 -18.78
C VAL A 192 13.95 -10.73 -18.78
N SER A 193 13.93 -10.08 -19.95
CA SER A 193 13.68 -8.64 -20.06
C SER A 193 12.31 -8.22 -19.51
N LEU A 194 11.25 -8.98 -19.83
CA LEU A 194 9.88 -8.72 -19.39
C LEU A 194 9.72 -8.90 -17.87
N LEU A 195 10.24 -10.00 -17.31
CA LEU A 195 10.17 -10.23 -15.88
C LEU A 195 11.00 -9.19 -15.10
N SER A 196 12.16 -8.81 -15.65
CA SER A 196 13.00 -7.73 -15.09
C SER A 196 12.30 -6.38 -15.13
N LEU A 197 11.59 -6.06 -16.23
CA LEU A 197 10.80 -4.83 -16.33
C LEU A 197 9.64 -4.84 -15.32
N ALA A 198 8.92 -5.95 -15.21
CA ALA A 198 7.83 -6.11 -14.26
C ALA A 198 8.32 -5.92 -12.82
N LEU A 199 9.51 -6.45 -12.49
CA LEU A 199 10.13 -6.27 -11.18
C LEU A 199 10.58 -4.81 -10.94
N ALA A 200 11.12 -4.12 -11.96
CA ALA A 200 11.46 -2.70 -11.88
C ALA A 200 10.21 -1.85 -11.57
N ILE A 201 9.11 -2.09 -12.28
CA ILE A 201 7.83 -1.43 -12.08
C ILE A 201 7.27 -1.75 -10.68
N ALA A 202 7.38 -3.00 -10.23
CA ALA A 202 6.93 -3.40 -8.91
C ALA A 202 7.71 -2.67 -7.81
N HIS A 203 9.04 -2.62 -7.88
CA HIS A 203 9.84 -1.86 -6.92
C HIS A 203 9.54 -0.35 -6.94
N PHE A 204 9.33 0.21 -8.13
CA PHE A 204 8.91 1.61 -8.26
C PHE A 204 7.56 1.86 -7.60
N ALA A 205 6.57 0.98 -7.83
CA ALA A 205 5.26 1.08 -7.16
C ALA A 205 5.35 0.92 -5.64
N ALA A 206 6.18 0.00 -5.14
CA ALA A 206 6.43 -0.14 -3.71
C ALA A 206 7.07 1.12 -3.10
N SER A 207 7.93 1.83 -3.85
CA SER A 207 8.47 3.13 -3.40
C SER A 207 7.39 4.22 -3.23
N LEU A 208 6.23 4.03 -3.87
CA LEU A 208 5.03 4.87 -3.75
C LEU A 208 4.01 4.30 -2.73
N LYS A 209 4.43 3.38 -1.86
CA LYS A 209 3.59 2.67 -0.87
C LYS A 209 2.51 1.77 -1.50
N ALA A 210 2.68 1.37 -2.77
CA ALA A 210 1.80 0.42 -3.45
C ALA A 210 2.45 -0.96 -3.55
N ASP A 211 2.43 -1.71 -2.43
CA ASP A 211 3.16 -2.98 -2.29
C ASP A 211 2.51 -4.16 -3.02
N GLY A 212 1.28 -3.98 -3.52
CA GLY A 212 0.51 -5.04 -4.18
C GLY A 212 1.28 -5.70 -5.34
N LEU A 213 1.96 -4.91 -6.16
CA LEU A 213 2.72 -5.44 -7.30
C LEU A 213 3.90 -6.31 -6.85
N VAL A 214 4.73 -5.84 -5.90
CA VAL A 214 5.87 -6.64 -5.40
C VAL A 214 5.40 -7.91 -4.70
N ARG A 215 4.27 -7.82 -3.97
CA ARG A 215 3.67 -8.96 -3.27
C ARG A 215 3.21 -10.04 -4.25
N TYR A 216 2.34 -9.71 -5.20
CA TYR A 216 1.77 -10.70 -6.11
C TYR A 216 2.73 -11.17 -7.21
N LEU A 217 3.78 -10.40 -7.52
CA LEU A 217 4.76 -10.79 -8.54
C LEU A 217 5.58 -12.03 -8.12
N GLN A 218 5.74 -12.29 -6.82
CA GLN A 218 6.51 -13.44 -6.30
C GLN A 218 5.93 -14.80 -6.76
N PRO A 219 4.65 -15.13 -6.47
CA PRO A 219 4.04 -16.35 -7.01
C PRO A 219 3.81 -16.27 -8.52
N ALA A 220 3.49 -15.08 -9.07
CA ALA A 220 3.23 -14.92 -10.50
C ALA A 220 4.46 -15.27 -11.36
N ALA A 221 5.68 -14.93 -10.91
CA ALA A 221 6.91 -15.31 -11.59
C ALA A 221 7.08 -16.84 -11.65
N GLY A 222 6.72 -17.56 -10.58
CA GLY A 222 6.70 -19.03 -10.57
C GLY A 222 5.69 -19.62 -11.56
N ILE A 223 4.49 -19.03 -11.65
CA ILE A 223 3.46 -19.42 -12.63
C ILE A 223 3.96 -19.21 -14.06
N MET A 224 4.56 -18.06 -14.35
CA MET A 224 5.15 -17.76 -15.66
C MET A 224 6.16 -18.85 -16.07
N LEU A 225 7.05 -19.26 -15.17
CA LEU A 225 8.01 -20.33 -15.45
C LEU A 225 7.30 -21.66 -15.77
N MET A 226 6.32 -22.06 -14.97
CA MET A 226 5.54 -23.28 -15.24
C MET A 226 4.84 -23.23 -16.61
N LEU A 227 4.30 -22.08 -17.00
CA LEU A 227 3.69 -21.88 -18.32
C LEU A 227 4.71 -22.02 -19.47
N LEU A 228 5.90 -21.44 -19.33
CA LEU A 228 6.98 -21.58 -20.32
C LEU A 228 7.47 -23.03 -20.45
N GLY A 229 7.57 -23.74 -19.32
CA GLY A 229 7.92 -25.15 -19.29
C GLY A 229 6.83 -26.01 -19.94
N ALA A 230 5.55 -25.75 -19.65
CA ALA A 230 4.42 -26.43 -20.29
C ALA A 230 4.34 -26.14 -21.80
N GLU A 231 4.62 -24.91 -22.23
CA GLU A 231 4.72 -24.56 -23.64
C GLU A 231 5.84 -25.34 -24.34
N THR A 232 7.00 -25.47 -23.70
CA THR A 232 8.14 -26.23 -24.24
C THR A 232 7.79 -27.71 -24.36
N LEU A 233 7.11 -28.29 -23.37
CA LEU A 233 6.61 -29.66 -23.41
C LEU A 233 5.62 -29.87 -24.56
N LEU A 234 4.64 -28.97 -24.68
CA LEU A 234 3.65 -29.02 -25.74
C LEU A 234 4.32 -28.91 -27.11
N SER A 235 5.25 -27.97 -27.27
CA SER A 235 6.02 -27.79 -28.50
C SER A 235 6.87 -29.01 -28.84
N PHE A 236 7.41 -29.70 -27.82
CA PHE A 236 8.14 -30.95 -27.99
C PHE A 236 7.23 -32.08 -28.46
N ILE A 237 6.09 -32.29 -27.79
CA ILE A 237 5.09 -33.31 -28.17
C ILE A 237 4.60 -33.07 -29.59
N LEU A 238 4.16 -31.85 -29.91
CA LEU A 238 3.72 -31.49 -31.27
C LEU A 238 4.86 -31.63 -32.30
N GLY A 239 6.10 -31.41 -31.88
CA GLY A 239 7.30 -31.59 -32.70
C GLY A 239 7.62 -33.04 -33.05
N ILE A 240 7.08 -34.02 -32.32
CA ILE A 240 7.15 -35.46 -32.63
C ILE A 240 6.19 -35.80 -33.77
N TYR A 241 4.98 -35.22 -33.75
CA TYR A 241 3.95 -35.49 -34.75
C TYR A 241 4.07 -34.62 -36.02
N ARG A 242 4.91 -33.58 -36.01
CA ARG A 242 5.08 -32.69 -37.18
C ARG A 242 5.91 -33.37 -38.29
N PRO A 243 5.35 -33.57 -39.51
CA PRO A 243 6.11 -34.08 -40.64
C PRO A 243 7.24 -33.10 -41.01
N ARG A 244 8.47 -33.62 -41.20
CA ARG A 244 9.65 -32.81 -41.53
C ARG A 244 10.05 -33.04 -42.98
N ARG A 245 10.26 -31.95 -43.74
CA ARG A 245 10.86 -32.01 -45.08
C ARG A 245 12.38 -32.18 -44.95
N ALA A 246 13.01 -32.92 -45.87
CA ALA A 246 14.43 -33.25 -45.80
C ALA A 246 15.37 -32.03 -45.76
N ASP A 247 14.95 -30.88 -46.32
CA ASP A 247 15.74 -29.65 -46.43
C ASP A 247 15.36 -28.56 -45.41
N GLU A 248 14.40 -28.80 -44.50
CA GLU A 248 13.98 -27.80 -43.51
C GLU A 248 14.87 -27.86 -42.26
N LEU A 249 15.43 -26.71 -41.86
CA LEU A 249 16.17 -26.61 -40.60
C LEU A 249 15.21 -26.87 -39.41
N PRO A 250 15.50 -27.88 -38.57
CA PRO A 250 14.58 -28.26 -37.50
C PRO A 250 14.49 -27.14 -36.46
N ARG A 251 13.26 -26.71 -36.20
CA ARG A 251 12.95 -25.73 -35.16
C ARG A 251 13.05 -26.40 -33.78
N PRO A 252 13.91 -25.92 -32.86
CA PRO A 252 14.00 -26.50 -31.52
C PRO A 252 12.70 -26.30 -30.76
N ALA A 253 12.29 -27.29 -29.95
CA ALA A 253 11.04 -27.21 -29.20
C ALA A 253 11.09 -26.22 -28.02
N PHE A 254 12.29 -25.86 -27.56
CA PHE A 254 12.52 -24.76 -26.61
C PHE A 254 12.48 -23.35 -27.25
N ASP A 255 12.13 -23.22 -28.54
CA ASP A 255 11.79 -21.93 -29.13
C ASP A 255 10.35 -21.51 -28.73
N SER A 256 10.24 -20.74 -27.65
CA SER A 256 8.95 -20.25 -27.13
C SER A 256 8.26 -19.35 -28.16
N ARG A 257 7.02 -19.71 -28.50
CA ARG A 257 6.12 -18.92 -29.34
C ARG A 257 5.53 -17.76 -28.56
N LEU A 258 5.16 -17.97 -27.29
CA LEU A 258 4.64 -16.93 -26.40
C LEU A 258 5.63 -15.77 -26.26
N LEU A 259 6.89 -16.06 -25.94
CA LEU A 259 7.94 -15.05 -25.85
C LEU A 259 8.41 -14.55 -27.22
N GLY A 260 8.29 -15.39 -28.26
CA GLY A 260 8.57 -15.02 -29.64
C GLY A 260 7.72 -13.86 -30.17
N PHE A 261 6.49 -13.67 -29.65
CA PHE A 261 5.66 -12.50 -29.94
C PHE A 261 6.27 -11.21 -29.41
N ALA A 262 6.74 -11.22 -28.16
CA ALA A 262 7.34 -10.05 -27.53
C ALA A 262 8.73 -9.71 -28.11
N ALA A 263 9.48 -10.69 -28.63
CA ALA A 263 10.77 -10.47 -29.29
C ALA A 263 10.68 -9.83 -30.69
N ALA A 264 9.52 -9.94 -31.35
CA ALA A 264 9.29 -9.41 -32.68
C ALA A 264 7.89 -8.76 -32.78
N PRO A 265 7.68 -7.55 -32.22
CA PRO A 265 6.37 -6.88 -32.23
C PRO A 265 5.80 -6.65 -33.64
N ASP A 266 6.65 -6.49 -34.64
CA ASP A 266 6.29 -6.40 -36.06
C ASP A 266 5.47 -7.61 -36.54
N ARG A 267 5.67 -8.80 -35.93
CA ARG A 267 4.93 -10.02 -36.23
C ARG A 267 3.57 -10.11 -35.54
N ILE A 268 3.31 -9.34 -34.49
CA ILE A 268 1.99 -9.33 -33.81
C ILE A 268 0.94 -8.73 -34.73
N ALA A 269 1.28 -7.60 -35.37
CA ALA A 269 0.42 -6.98 -36.37
C ALA A 269 0.17 -7.93 -37.55
N GLN A 270 1.20 -8.67 -37.98
CA GLN A 270 1.09 -9.67 -39.04
C GLN A 270 0.27 -10.90 -38.61
N SER A 271 0.41 -11.42 -37.39
CA SER A 271 -0.33 -12.60 -36.93
C SER A 271 -1.80 -12.30 -36.64
N ILE A 272 -2.10 -11.12 -36.10
CA ILE A 272 -3.48 -10.65 -35.94
C ILE A 272 -4.10 -10.44 -37.31
N SER A 273 -3.36 -9.81 -38.22
CA SER A 273 -3.75 -9.67 -39.63
C SER A 273 -3.98 -11.02 -40.30
N GLU A 274 -3.08 -11.98 -40.17
CA GLU A 274 -3.20 -13.32 -40.75
C GLU A 274 -4.37 -14.09 -40.15
N ALA A 275 -4.63 -13.98 -38.84
CA ALA A 275 -5.76 -14.63 -38.19
C ALA A 275 -7.10 -14.02 -38.60
N ILE A 276 -7.17 -12.69 -38.72
CA ILE A 276 -8.33 -11.97 -39.24
C ILE A 276 -8.55 -12.31 -40.72
N ASN A 277 -7.49 -12.30 -41.54
CA ASN A 277 -7.53 -12.69 -42.95
C ASN A 277 -7.96 -14.15 -43.12
N TYR A 278 -7.54 -15.04 -42.22
CA TYR A 278 -7.93 -16.46 -42.21
C TYR A 278 -9.40 -16.65 -41.82
N GLN A 279 -9.90 -15.96 -40.80
CA GLN A 279 -11.31 -16.05 -40.39
C GLN A 279 -12.27 -15.33 -41.34
N LEU A 280 -11.82 -14.25 -42.00
CA LEU A 280 -12.66 -13.43 -42.87
C LEU A 280 -12.50 -13.75 -44.35
N GLY A 281 -11.45 -14.48 -44.75
CA GLY A 281 -11.22 -14.91 -46.13
C GLY A 281 -10.79 -13.81 -47.11
N PHE A 282 -10.50 -12.60 -46.63
CA PHE A 282 -9.98 -11.49 -47.44
C PHE A 282 -8.90 -10.69 -46.68
N ASP A 283 -8.00 -10.02 -47.42
CA ASP A 283 -6.84 -9.34 -46.86
C ASP A 283 -7.19 -7.94 -46.30
N VAL A 284 -7.64 -7.89 -45.04
CA VAL A 284 -8.06 -6.67 -44.35
C VAL A 284 -6.89 -5.69 -44.17
N SER A 285 -5.67 -6.20 -44.14
CA SER A 285 -4.44 -5.42 -43.86
C SER A 285 -4.03 -4.48 -45.00
N SER A 286 -4.44 -4.81 -46.22
CA SER A 286 -4.22 -3.98 -47.41
C SER A 286 -5.21 -2.81 -47.51
N GLY A 287 -6.32 -2.88 -46.77
CA GLY A 287 -7.38 -1.87 -46.73
C GLY A 287 -6.89 -0.54 -46.14
N TRP A 288 -7.31 0.56 -46.76
CA TRP A 288 -7.03 1.93 -46.27
C TRP A 288 -7.45 2.13 -44.80
N PHE A 289 -8.52 1.43 -44.36
CA PHE A 289 -9.07 1.48 -43.02
C PHE A 289 -8.10 1.00 -41.94
N PHE A 290 -7.37 -0.10 -42.15
CA PHE A 290 -6.40 -0.61 -41.17
C PHE A 290 -5.19 0.33 -41.03
N ARG A 291 -4.72 0.91 -42.13
CA ARG A 291 -3.65 1.92 -42.13
C ARG A 291 -4.08 3.21 -41.43
N LEU A 292 -5.32 3.63 -41.61
CA LEU A 292 -5.90 4.76 -40.89
C LEU A 292 -6.02 4.45 -39.38
N LEU A 293 -6.55 3.28 -39.03
CA LEU A 293 -6.77 2.87 -37.64
C LEU A 293 -5.44 2.73 -36.87
N SER A 294 -4.46 2.04 -37.44
CA SER A 294 -3.13 1.89 -36.83
C SER A 294 -2.38 3.22 -36.70
N ARG A 295 -2.49 4.10 -37.69
CA ARG A 295 -1.92 5.46 -37.63
C ARG A 295 -2.63 6.37 -36.62
N ALA A 296 -3.94 6.23 -36.48
CA ALA A 296 -4.76 7.04 -35.56
C ALA A 296 -4.68 6.53 -34.12
N LEU A 297 -4.45 5.23 -33.89
CA LEU A 297 -4.44 4.64 -32.55
C LEU A 297 -3.35 5.23 -31.66
N THR A 298 -2.14 5.42 -32.19
CA THR A 298 -1.01 5.97 -31.42
C THR A 298 -1.25 7.41 -30.93
N PRO A 299 -1.60 8.40 -31.80
CA PRO A 299 -1.89 9.75 -31.33
C PRO A 299 -3.17 9.82 -30.48
N LEU A 300 -4.14 8.93 -30.69
CA LEU A 300 -5.38 8.91 -29.92
C LEU A 300 -5.16 8.33 -28.52
N LEU A 301 -4.31 7.31 -28.37
CA LEU A 301 -3.82 6.85 -27.07
C LEU A 301 -2.98 7.92 -26.38
N GLY A 302 -2.07 8.59 -27.10
CA GLY A 302 -1.27 9.69 -26.57
C GLY A 302 -2.15 10.85 -26.08
N MET A 303 -3.17 11.22 -26.86
CA MET A 303 -4.17 12.21 -26.48
C MET A 303 -4.99 11.74 -25.27
N GLY A 304 -5.41 10.47 -25.23
CA GLY A 304 -6.12 9.90 -24.09
C GLY A 304 -5.30 10.00 -22.81
N VAL A 305 -4.02 9.64 -22.85
CA VAL A 305 -3.09 9.78 -21.72
C VAL A 305 -2.93 11.25 -21.33
N LEU A 306 -2.78 12.16 -22.28
CA LEU A 306 -2.70 13.59 -22.03
C LEU A 306 -3.98 14.13 -21.35
N VAL A 307 -5.15 13.72 -21.82
CA VAL A 307 -6.44 14.12 -21.25
C VAL A 307 -6.59 13.58 -19.83
N VAL A 308 -6.27 12.31 -19.58
CA VAL A 308 -6.29 11.73 -18.23
C VAL A 308 -5.30 12.46 -17.31
N TRP A 309 -4.11 12.78 -17.81
CA TRP A 309 -3.11 13.55 -17.09
C TRP A 309 -3.62 14.97 -16.77
N LEU A 310 -4.25 15.65 -17.72
CA LEU A 310 -4.88 16.96 -17.50
C LEU A 310 -6.07 16.87 -16.54
N LEU A 311 -6.89 15.82 -16.59
CA LEU A 311 -8.00 15.63 -15.65
C LEU A 311 -7.50 15.49 -14.20
N SER A 312 -6.28 15.00 -13.99
CA SER A 312 -5.65 14.98 -12.65
C SER A 312 -5.34 16.37 -12.06
N SER A 313 -5.48 17.44 -12.85
CA SER A 313 -5.42 18.83 -12.38
C SER A 313 -6.67 19.25 -11.61
N MET A 314 -7.79 18.55 -11.81
CA MET A 314 -9.06 18.85 -11.18
C MET A 314 -9.21 17.99 -9.93
N ALA A 315 -9.56 18.62 -8.82
CA ALA A 315 -9.78 17.92 -7.57
C ALA A 315 -10.99 18.47 -6.82
N VAL A 316 -11.69 17.58 -6.12
CA VAL A 316 -12.92 17.89 -5.40
C VAL A 316 -12.68 17.66 -3.92
N VAL A 317 -12.96 18.69 -3.12
CA VAL A 317 -12.95 18.62 -1.65
C VAL A 317 -14.39 18.53 -1.18
N GLN A 318 -14.73 17.53 -0.37
CA GLN A 318 -16.12 17.28 0.06
C GLN A 318 -16.60 18.33 1.09
N PRO A 319 -17.93 18.50 1.29
CA PRO A 319 -18.50 19.50 2.21
C PRO A 319 -17.98 19.49 3.65
N HIS A 320 -17.56 18.34 4.17
CA HIS A 320 -16.99 18.18 5.53
C HIS A 320 -15.45 18.14 5.54
N GLN A 321 -14.78 18.53 4.46
CA GLN A 321 -13.33 18.42 4.32
C GLN A 321 -12.67 19.80 4.15
N ARG A 322 -11.46 19.91 4.68
CA ARG A 322 -10.49 20.95 4.33
C ARG A 322 -9.21 20.25 3.91
N ALA A 323 -8.65 20.72 2.82
CA ALA A 323 -7.45 20.18 2.23
C ALA A 323 -6.30 21.20 2.27
N MET A 324 -5.08 20.70 2.15
CA MET A 324 -3.93 21.50 1.73
C MET A 324 -3.42 21.00 0.38
N VAL A 325 -2.95 21.93 -0.46
CA VAL A 325 -2.32 21.59 -1.74
C VAL A 325 -0.81 21.57 -1.53
N LEU A 326 -0.23 20.40 -1.75
CA LEU A 326 1.20 20.15 -1.68
C LEU A 326 1.78 20.19 -3.09
N ARG A 327 2.89 20.88 -3.29
CA ARG A 327 3.70 20.80 -4.51
C ARG A 327 5.00 20.09 -4.20
N PHE A 328 5.23 18.95 -4.84
CA PHE A 328 6.39 18.09 -4.55
C PHE A 328 6.60 17.86 -3.04
N GLY A 329 5.51 17.78 -2.26
CA GLY A 329 5.54 17.59 -0.80
C GLY A 329 5.57 18.87 0.04
N SER A 330 5.76 20.06 -0.53
CA SER A 330 5.71 21.33 0.21
C SER A 330 4.32 21.96 0.16
N PRO A 331 3.74 22.41 1.30
CA PRO A 331 2.45 23.09 1.30
C PRO A 331 2.54 24.46 0.61
N ILE A 332 1.69 24.70 -0.39
CA ILE A 332 1.54 26.01 -1.06
C ILE A 332 0.25 26.71 -0.62
N ARG A 333 -0.83 25.94 -0.49
CA ARG A 333 -2.13 26.44 -0.02
C ARG A 333 -2.54 25.64 1.19
N ASN A 334 -2.70 26.33 2.32
CA ASN A 334 -2.89 25.71 3.63
C ASN A 334 -4.37 25.43 3.96
N ASP A 335 -5.30 26.19 3.38
CA ASP A 335 -6.72 26.06 3.64
C ASP A 335 -7.50 26.06 2.32
N VAL A 336 -7.87 24.87 1.87
CA VAL A 336 -8.72 24.65 0.71
C VAL A 336 -10.04 24.09 1.20
N GLY A 337 -11.05 24.96 1.22
CA GLY A 337 -12.41 24.59 1.63
C GLY A 337 -13.13 23.69 0.62
N PRO A 338 -14.36 23.27 0.95
CA PRO A 338 -15.16 22.42 0.07
C PRO A 338 -15.39 23.02 -1.32
N GLY A 339 -15.39 22.17 -2.34
CA GLY A 339 -15.67 22.57 -3.72
C GLY A 339 -14.67 22.02 -4.73
N LEU A 340 -14.82 22.49 -5.97
CA LEU A 340 -13.95 22.14 -7.09
C LEU A 340 -12.72 23.05 -7.09
N HIS A 341 -11.54 22.46 -7.05
CA HIS A 341 -10.26 23.18 -7.06
C HIS A 341 -9.38 22.69 -8.19
N PHE A 342 -8.69 23.64 -8.82
CA PHE A 342 -7.67 23.36 -9.82
C PHE A 342 -6.27 23.40 -9.18
N LYS A 343 -5.47 22.39 -9.52
CA LYS A 343 -4.07 22.22 -9.12
C LYS A 343 -3.25 21.79 -10.34
N ALA A 344 -1.92 21.82 -10.26
CA ALA A 344 -1.12 21.22 -11.31
C ALA A 344 -1.43 19.71 -11.44
N PRO A 345 -1.33 19.13 -12.65
CA PRO A 345 -1.54 17.71 -12.85
C PRO A 345 -0.53 16.91 -12.02
N TRP A 346 -0.95 15.73 -11.58
CA TRP A 346 -0.07 14.80 -10.88
C TRP A 346 1.13 14.46 -11.77
N PRO A 347 2.38 14.41 -11.27
CA PRO A 347 2.81 14.37 -9.86
C PRO A 347 3.23 15.72 -9.25
N ILE A 348 2.96 16.85 -9.92
CA ILE A 348 3.47 18.17 -9.48
C ILE A 348 2.76 18.62 -8.21
N ASP A 349 1.43 18.68 -8.24
CA ASP A 349 0.60 19.04 -7.09
C ASP A 349 -0.23 17.84 -6.62
N SER A 350 -0.32 17.64 -5.31
CA SER A 350 -1.21 16.69 -4.65
C SER A 350 -2.10 17.40 -3.62
N ILE A 351 -3.24 16.79 -3.29
CA ILE A 351 -4.12 17.26 -2.23
C ILE A 351 -3.98 16.32 -1.05
N TYR A 352 -3.74 16.91 0.11
CA TYR A 352 -3.71 16.22 1.37
C TYR A 352 -4.89 16.69 2.23
N ILE A 353 -5.59 15.74 2.81
CA ILE A 353 -6.70 15.97 3.74
C ILE A 353 -6.31 15.27 5.04
N PRO A 354 -6.34 15.96 6.20
CA PRO A 354 -6.01 15.34 7.47
C PRO A 354 -6.93 14.18 7.79
N GLU A 355 -6.33 13.05 8.12
CA GLU A 355 -7.03 11.84 8.55
C GLU A 355 -7.59 12.01 9.97
N TYR A 356 -8.81 11.50 10.19
CA TYR A 356 -9.41 11.31 11.50
C TYR A 356 -9.25 9.83 11.88
N MET A 357 -8.58 9.57 13.00
CA MET A 357 -8.25 8.23 13.45
C MET A 357 -8.91 7.96 14.80
N GLU A 358 -9.69 6.89 14.88
CA GLU A 358 -10.24 6.40 16.15
C GLU A 358 -9.71 5.01 16.47
N PRO A 359 -9.47 4.69 17.76
CA PRO A 359 -9.17 3.33 18.16
C PRO A 359 -10.41 2.45 17.98
N ASN A 360 -10.26 1.36 17.23
CA ASN A 360 -11.29 0.33 17.09
C ASN A 360 -11.45 -0.45 18.42
N ALA A 361 -12.47 -1.31 18.54
CA ALA A 361 -12.73 -2.16 19.70
C ALA A 361 -11.55 -3.07 20.12
N LYS A 362 -10.52 -3.20 19.28
CA LYS A 362 -9.27 -3.94 19.55
C LYS A 362 -8.09 -3.06 19.99
N GLY A 363 -8.27 -1.73 20.02
CA GLY A 363 -7.24 -0.75 20.35
C GLY A 363 -6.39 -0.25 19.16
N ASP A 364 -6.59 -0.81 17.95
CA ASP A 364 -5.89 -0.36 16.74
C ASP A 364 -6.49 0.94 16.20
N LEU A 365 -5.64 1.92 15.85
CA LEU A 365 -6.07 3.15 15.20
C LEU A 365 -6.51 2.88 13.76
N VAL A 366 -7.77 3.19 13.44
CA VAL A 366 -8.32 3.07 12.09
C VAL A 366 -8.72 4.45 11.61
N VAL A 367 -8.44 4.77 10.33
CA VAL A 367 -8.92 6.00 9.70
C VAL A 367 -10.43 5.87 9.52
N THR A 368 -11.18 6.52 10.41
CA THR A 368 -12.65 6.50 10.41
C THR A 368 -13.20 7.51 9.40
N ASP A 369 -12.52 8.64 9.21
CA ASP A 369 -12.96 9.68 8.27
C ASP A 369 -11.80 10.55 7.76
N LEU A 370 -12.03 11.30 6.68
CA LEU A 370 -11.12 12.30 6.11
C LEU A 370 -11.68 13.71 6.35
N THR A 371 -12.25 13.95 7.53
CA THR A 371 -13.07 15.13 7.82
C THR A 371 -12.30 16.14 8.68
N ALA A 372 -12.18 17.37 8.19
CA ALA A 372 -11.51 18.46 8.92
C ALA A 372 -12.50 19.47 9.50
N THR A 373 -13.71 19.62 8.92
CA THR A 373 -14.72 20.58 9.39
C THR A 373 -15.87 19.94 10.18
N GLY A 374 -15.89 18.61 10.29
CA GLY A 374 -16.82 17.92 11.18
C GLY A 374 -16.52 18.22 12.64
N VAL A 375 -17.57 18.35 13.44
CA VAL A 375 -17.44 18.49 14.89
C VAL A 375 -16.86 17.19 15.44
N ARG A 376 -15.64 17.26 15.99
CA ARG A 376 -14.99 16.16 16.69
C ARG A 376 -15.33 16.26 18.17
N SER A 377 -15.55 15.12 18.82
CA SER A 377 -15.76 15.04 20.26
C SER A 377 -14.61 14.27 20.91
N VAL A 378 -14.16 14.76 22.05
CA VAL A 378 -13.21 14.04 22.90
C VAL A 378 -13.68 14.10 24.34
N GLN A 379 -13.65 12.95 25.00
CA GLN A 379 -14.02 12.86 26.40
C GLN A 379 -12.82 13.19 27.29
N LEU A 380 -12.98 14.18 28.16
CA LEU A 380 -11.95 14.67 29.09
C LEU A 380 -12.14 14.18 30.55
N GLY A 381 -13.21 13.45 30.81
CA GLY A 381 -13.52 12.83 32.10
C GLY A 381 -14.18 11.46 31.88
N THR A 382 -15.08 11.07 32.79
CA THR A 382 -15.78 9.78 32.70
C THR A 382 -16.57 9.67 31.41
N THR A 383 -16.45 8.54 30.71
CA THR A 383 -17.26 8.25 29.52
C THR A 383 -18.73 7.99 29.88
N PRO A 384 -19.70 8.51 29.09
CA PRO A 384 -21.10 8.24 29.33
C PRO A 384 -21.42 6.73 29.27
N PRO A 385 -22.36 6.22 30.09
CA PRO A 385 -22.77 4.82 30.05
C PRO A 385 -23.36 4.45 28.67
N ALA A 386 -22.88 3.37 28.06
CA ALA A 386 -23.44 2.85 26.81
C ALA A 386 -24.63 1.91 27.06
N THR A 387 -25.59 2.33 27.91
CA THR A 387 -26.70 1.48 28.38
C THR A 387 -28.05 2.18 28.30
N THR A 388 -29.09 1.42 28.02
CA THR A 388 -30.49 1.89 27.99
C THR A 388 -31.17 1.86 29.38
N GLU A 389 -30.48 1.37 30.41
CA GLU A 389 -30.99 1.27 31.78
C GLU A 389 -30.97 2.63 32.51
N ALA A 390 -31.73 2.74 33.60
CA ALA A 390 -31.78 3.96 34.40
C ALA A 390 -30.42 4.25 35.07
N ILE A 391 -29.88 5.43 34.81
CA ILE A 391 -28.58 5.88 35.32
C ILE A 391 -28.75 6.40 36.76
N LEU A 392 -28.48 5.55 37.76
CA LEU A 392 -28.50 5.88 39.19
C LEU A 392 -27.07 5.94 39.78
N TRP A 393 -26.82 6.81 40.77
CA TRP A 393 -25.52 6.88 41.45
C TRP A 393 -25.10 5.58 42.16
N THR A 394 -26.08 4.74 42.51
CA THR A 394 -25.88 3.48 43.23
C THR A 394 -25.64 2.26 42.33
N ASN A 395 -25.89 2.39 41.03
CA ASN A 395 -25.77 1.29 40.08
C ASN A 395 -24.38 1.30 39.42
N GLU A 396 -23.98 0.13 38.92
CA GLU A 396 -22.75 -0.01 38.14
C GLU A 396 -23.05 0.35 36.69
N HIS A 397 -22.39 1.37 36.16
CA HIS A 397 -22.52 1.78 34.77
C HIS A 397 -21.38 1.18 33.94
N SER A 398 -21.65 0.81 32.68
CA SER A 398 -20.61 0.28 31.80
C SER A 398 -19.68 1.41 31.33
N GLY A 399 -18.44 1.42 31.82
CA GLY A 399 -17.42 2.40 31.42
C GLY A 399 -16.25 2.49 32.40
N THR A 400 -15.16 3.11 31.97
CA THR A 400 -14.06 3.50 32.87
C THR A 400 -14.42 4.82 33.55
N GLU A 401 -14.48 4.83 34.88
CA GLU A 401 -14.70 6.04 35.68
C GLU A 401 -13.38 6.81 35.85
N ASP A 402 -13.34 8.05 35.36
CA ASP A 402 -12.20 8.96 35.53
C ASP A 402 -12.55 9.98 36.62
N TYR A 403 -11.91 9.83 37.78
CA TYR A 403 -12.20 10.68 38.93
C TYR A 403 -11.46 12.02 38.88
N GLN A 404 -12.21 13.09 39.15
CA GLN A 404 -11.69 14.43 39.40
C GLN A 404 -11.52 14.65 40.90
N TYR A 405 -10.45 15.34 41.27
CA TYR A 405 -10.13 15.67 42.66
C TYR A 405 -10.54 17.11 42.95
N VAL A 406 -11.38 17.27 43.98
CA VAL A 406 -12.06 18.51 44.31
C VAL A 406 -11.95 18.75 45.81
N ARG A 407 -12.15 19.98 46.25
CA ARG A 407 -12.10 20.30 47.68
C ARG A 407 -13.45 19.93 48.31
N PRO A 408 -13.52 19.25 49.46
CA PRO A 408 -14.80 18.89 50.09
C PRO A 408 -15.66 20.10 50.47
N GLY A 409 -15.05 21.29 50.58
CA GLY A 409 -15.73 22.53 50.93
C GLY A 409 -15.69 22.77 52.45
N GLY A 410 -15.40 24.01 52.84
CA GLY A 410 -15.28 24.39 54.24
C GLY A 410 -15.73 25.83 54.45
N GLY A 411 -16.99 26.00 54.84
CA GLY A 411 -17.35 27.11 55.71
C GLY A 411 -16.87 26.75 57.13
N LEU A 412 -15.99 27.58 57.69
CA LEU A 412 -15.74 27.77 59.13
C LEU A 412 -14.95 26.70 59.94
N SER A 413 -13.98 26.01 59.35
CA SER A 413 -12.85 25.47 60.15
C SER A 413 -11.58 26.30 59.95
N ARG A 414 -11.57 27.50 60.53
CA ARG A 414 -10.32 28.13 60.98
C ARG A 414 -9.82 27.33 62.18
N GLY A 415 -9.10 26.25 61.96
CA GLY A 415 -8.44 25.56 63.08
C GLY A 415 -8.31 24.06 62.97
N SER A 416 -7.72 23.56 61.89
CA SER A 416 -6.87 22.36 61.94
C SER A 416 -6.17 22.23 60.60
N VAL A 417 -5.16 23.08 60.38
CA VAL A 417 -4.04 22.62 59.55
C VAL A 417 -3.45 21.49 60.38
N ASP A 418 -3.79 20.25 60.03
CA ASP A 418 -3.09 19.10 60.58
C ASP A 418 -1.60 19.36 60.35
N ALA A 419 -0.75 19.11 61.34
CA ALA A 419 0.68 19.49 61.35
C ALA A 419 1.52 18.89 60.18
N LEU A 420 0.85 18.19 59.26
CA LEU A 420 1.33 17.52 58.05
C LEU A 420 0.88 18.18 56.73
N GLY A 421 0.08 19.24 56.75
CA GLY A 421 -0.29 20.01 55.53
C GLY A 421 -1.20 19.27 54.53
N THR A 422 -1.90 18.21 54.96
CA THR A 422 -2.82 17.46 54.12
C THR A 422 -4.12 18.23 53.89
N THR A 423 -4.40 18.59 52.64
CA THR A 423 -5.70 19.13 52.24
C THR A 423 -6.63 17.95 52.00
N ASP A 424 -7.75 17.86 52.70
CA ASP A 424 -8.76 16.84 52.41
C ASP A 424 -9.21 16.96 50.94
N LEU A 425 -9.17 15.84 50.22
CA LEU A 425 -9.57 15.73 48.81
C LEU A 425 -10.83 14.88 48.73
N ALA A 426 -11.81 15.37 47.98
CA ALA A 426 -12.97 14.60 47.57
C ALA A 426 -12.78 14.14 46.12
N MET A 427 -13.30 12.96 45.80
CA MET A 427 -13.30 12.40 44.45
C MET A 427 -14.70 12.49 43.86
N VAL A 428 -14.81 12.92 42.61
CA VAL A 428 -16.08 13.03 41.88
C VAL A 428 -15.87 12.57 40.45
N SER A 429 -16.78 11.74 39.95
CA SER A 429 -16.85 11.36 38.53
C SER A 429 -17.65 12.41 37.78
N ILE A 430 -17.08 12.91 36.68
CA ILE A 430 -17.70 13.98 35.87
C ILE A 430 -17.54 13.65 34.40
N GLU A 431 -18.66 13.70 33.67
CA GLU A 431 -18.69 13.61 32.22
C GLU A 431 -18.37 14.97 31.60
N ILE A 432 -17.25 15.04 30.86
CA ILE A 432 -16.72 16.28 30.28
C ILE A 432 -16.48 16.10 28.78
N PRO A 433 -17.51 16.21 27.92
CA PRO A 433 -17.34 16.21 26.48
C PRO A 433 -16.79 17.56 26.00
N MET A 434 -15.68 17.53 25.26
CA MET A 434 -15.17 18.68 24.51
C MET A 434 -15.46 18.50 23.03
N HIS A 435 -16.11 19.49 22.43
CA HIS A 435 -16.36 19.57 20.99
C HIS A 435 -15.40 20.57 20.35
N TYR A 436 -14.74 20.18 19.27
CA TYR A 436 -13.80 21.04 18.54
C TYR A 436 -13.85 20.79 17.03
N VAL A 437 -13.31 21.75 16.26
CA VAL A 437 -13.14 21.65 14.81
C VAL A 437 -11.72 22.03 14.42
N VAL A 438 -11.21 21.49 13.31
CA VAL A 438 -9.90 21.89 12.77
C VAL A 438 -10.08 23.20 12.00
N GLU A 439 -9.46 24.27 12.48
CA GLU A 439 -9.52 25.60 11.85
C GLU A 439 -8.38 25.77 10.84
N ASP A 440 -7.14 25.47 11.26
CA ASP A 440 -5.96 25.51 10.40
C ASP A 440 -5.38 24.09 10.23
N VAL A 441 -5.60 23.53 9.05
CA VAL A 441 -5.15 22.19 8.67
C VAL A 441 -3.63 22.03 8.77
N ARG A 442 -2.88 23.07 8.42
CA ARG A 442 -1.41 23.00 8.43
C ARG A 442 -0.89 23.02 9.85
N VAL A 443 -1.37 23.95 10.67
CA VAL A 443 -0.94 24.03 12.08
C VAL A 443 -1.31 22.76 12.83
N PHE A 444 -2.48 22.18 12.53
CA PHE A 444 -2.93 20.89 13.06
C PHE A 444 -2.07 19.71 12.59
N ASP A 445 -1.71 19.66 11.30
CA ASP A 445 -0.89 18.58 10.73
C ASP A 445 0.54 18.58 11.29
N GLU A 446 1.12 19.77 11.47
CA GLU A 446 2.47 19.96 12.01
C GLU A 446 2.54 19.74 13.54
N LEU A 447 1.41 19.66 14.24
CA LEU A 447 1.35 19.50 15.69
C LEU A 447 1.98 18.18 16.16
N ALA A 448 1.63 17.08 15.50
CA ALA A 448 2.12 15.73 15.77
C ALA A 448 1.84 14.79 14.58
N PRO A 449 2.43 13.58 14.52
CA PRO A 449 1.97 12.53 13.59
C PRO A 449 0.47 12.22 13.77
N PRO A 450 -0.27 11.80 12.72
CA PRO A 450 -1.71 11.56 12.79
C PRO A 450 -2.16 10.73 14.00
N GLU A 451 -1.39 9.69 14.33
CA GLU A 451 -1.64 8.75 15.43
C GLU A 451 -1.57 9.39 16.84
N LEU A 452 -0.89 10.53 16.99
CA LEU A 452 -0.60 11.17 18.28
C LEU A 452 -1.29 12.53 18.47
N ARG A 453 -1.88 13.12 17.41
CA ARG A 453 -2.46 14.48 17.51
C ARG A 453 -3.58 14.54 18.53
N GLU A 454 -4.51 13.60 18.46
CA GLU A 454 -5.70 13.64 19.31
C GLU A 454 -5.38 13.29 20.76
N SER A 455 -4.45 12.34 21.00
CA SER A 455 -3.99 12.01 22.33
C SER A 455 -3.24 13.18 22.99
N LEU A 456 -2.48 13.96 22.21
CA LEU A 456 -1.83 15.17 22.67
C LEU A 456 -2.86 16.24 23.06
N LEU A 457 -3.84 16.52 22.20
CA LEU A 457 -4.93 17.46 22.51
C LEU A 457 -5.70 17.04 23.76
N LYS A 458 -6.06 15.75 23.85
CA LYS A 458 -6.74 15.17 25.01
C LYS A 458 -5.92 15.38 26.29
N THR A 459 -4.63 15.08 26.26
CA THR A 459 -3.75 15.18 27.43
C THR A 459 -3.59 16.63 27.90
N ILE A 460 -3.44 17.58 26.97
CA ILE A 460 -3.36 19.00 27.32
C ILE A 460 -4.68 19.50 27.90
N ALA A 461 -5.81 19.14 27.29
CA ALA A 461 -7.12 19.53 27.79
C ALA A 461 -7.42 18.91 29.17
N MET A 462 -7.13 17.62 29.36
CA MET A 462 -7.25 16.93 30.66
C MET A 462 -6.39 17.58 31.74
N ARG A 463 -5.18 18.06 31.40
CA ARG A 463 -4.33 18.79 32.34
C ARG A 463 -5.01 20.05 32.86
N GLU A 464 -5.61 20.85 31.97
CA GLU A 464 -6.29 22.09 32.38
C GLU A 464 -7.59 21.80 33.12
N VAL A 465 -8.33 20.76 32.72
CA VAL A 465 -9.49 20.24 33.45
C VAL A 465 -9.09 19.88 34.89
N ASN A 466 -8.09 19.02 35.07
CA ASN A 466 -7.65 18.57 36.39
C ASN A 466 -7.20 19.74 37.27
N ARG A 467 -6.47 20.72 36.72
CA ARG A 467 -6.07 21.93 37.46
C ARG A 467 -7.27 22.77 37.88
N TYR A 468 -8.26 22.93 37.00
CA TYR A 468 -9.45 23.71 37.29
C TYR A 468 -10.26 23.08 38.44
N PHE A 469 -10.46 21.76 38.40
CA PHE A 469 -11.21 21.04 39.44
C PHE A 469 -10.57 21.08 40.83
N GLN A 470 -9.24 21.15 40.91
CA GLN A 470 -8.52 21.31 42.19
C GLN A 470 -8.85 22.63 42.91
N HIS A 471 -9.34 23.65 42.20
CA HIS A 471 -9.76 24.93 42.78
C HIS A 471 -11.23 24.94 43.21
N LEU A 472 -12.03 23.98 42.74
CA LEU A 472 -13.46 23.93 43.03
C LEU A 472 -13.75 23.15 44.30
N THR A 473 -14.83 23.54 44.96
CA THR A 473 -15.41 22.79 46.06
C THR A 473 -16.53 21.86 45.57
N LEU A 474 -16.80 20.82 46.34
CA LEU A 474 -17.86 19.85 46.10
C LEU A 474 -19.22 20.54 45.90
N GLY A 475 -19.56 21.51 46.76
CA GLY A 475 -20.79 22.29 46.65
C GLY A 475 -20.87 23.11 45.36
N GLN A 476 -19.74 23.64 44.86
CA GLN A 476 -19.71 24.37 43.58
C GLN A 476 -19.93 23.46 42.37
N ILE A 477 -19.55 22.19 42.45
CA ILE A 477 -19.72 21.25 41.33
C ILE A 477 -21.16 20.74 41.28
N PHE A 478 -21.73 20.41 42.43
CA PHE A 478 -23.11 19.92 42.50
C PHE A 478 -24.16 21.03 42.36
N GLY A 479 -23.89 22.23 42.91
CA GLY A 479 -24.86 23.34 42.95
C GLY A 479 -24.47 24.60 42.17
N GLY A 480 -23.26 24.67 41.59
CA GLY A 480 -22.79 25.86 40.87
C GLY A 480 -23.26 25.95 39.40
N ASP A 481 -22.98 27.10 38.78
CA ASP A 481 -23.33 27.36 37.38
C ASP A 481 -22.42 26.58 36.42
N ARG A 482 -22.88 25.39 36.01
CA ARG A 482 -22.18 24.51 35.05
C ARG A 482 -21.88 25.17 33.71
N ARG A 483 -22.72 26.10 33.26
CA ARG A 483 -22.45 26.85 32.02
C ARG A 483 -21.26 27.79 32.22
N ALA A 484 -21.23 28.54 33.33
CA ALA A 484 -20.09 29.41 33.63
C ALA A 484 -18.78 28.61 33.80
N MET A 485 -18.85 27.45 34.45
CA MET A 485 -17.69 26.55 34.58
C MET A 485 -17.21 26.01 33.22
N GLY A 486 -18.12 25.66 32.31
CA GLY A 486 -17.79 25.20 30.96
C GLY A 486 -17.12 26.28 30.11
N GLU A 487 -17.58 27.54 30.19
CA GLU A 487 -16.95 28.67 29.50
C GLU A 487 -15.55 28.99 30.04
N GLU A 488 -15.36 28.95 31.36
CA GLU A 488 -14.04 29.15 31.97
C GLU A 488 -13.06 28.03 31.57
N LEU A 489 -13.51 26.78 31.57
CA LEU A 489 -12.72 25.64 31.07
C LEU A 489 -12.37 25.80 29.60
N LYS A 490 -13.32 26.20 28.77
CA LYS A 490 -13.09 26.46 27.34
C LYS A 490 -12.00 27.51 27.16
N HIS A 491 -12.07 28.64 27.85
CA HIS A 491 -11.07 29.70 27.77
C HIS A 491 -9.67 29.21 28.21
N ARG A 492 -9.59 28.41 29.28
CA ARG A 492 -8.33 27.81 29.75
C ARG A 492 -7.72 26.84 28.75
N VAL A 493 -8.54 25.97 28.17
CA VAL A 493 -8.10 24.98 27.17
C VAL A 493 -7.68 25.69 25.88
N GLU A 494 -8.42 26.69 25.41
CA GLU A 494 -8.05 27.52 24.26
C GLU A 494 -6.71 28.24 24.49
N ALA A 495 -6.49 28.81 25.68
CA ALA A 495 -5.21 29.43 26.03
C ALA A 495 -4.06 28.41 26.06
N ALA A 496 -4.29 27.21 26.59
CA ALA A 496 -3.30 26.14 26.57
C ALA A 496 -3.00 25.66 25.15
N PHE A 497 -4.01 25.54 24.29
CA PHE A 497 -3.85 25.21 22.88
C PHE A 497 -3.20 26.32 22.07
N ALA A 498 -3.34 27.58 22.44
CA ALA A 498 -2.63 28.68 21.80
C ALA A 498 -1.13 28.68 22.15
N ALA A 499 -0.74 28.09 23.28
CA ALA A 499 0.64 28.12 23.80
C ALA A 499 1.54 26.97 23.32
N ILE A 500 1.06 26.06 22.47
CA ILE A 500 1.82 24.90 21.96
C ILE A 500 2.32 25.11 20.52
N ASN A 501 3.01 24.09 19.99
CA ASN A 501 3.52 24.04 18.62
C ASN A 501 4.47 25.22 18.28
N PRO A 502 5.67 25.28 18.90
CA PRO A 502 6.62 26.34 18.63
C PRO A 502 7.08 26.29 17.17
N GLY A 503 6.99 27.43 16.47
CA GLY A 503 7.51 27.57 15.11
C GLY A 503 9.04 27.62 15.06
N SER A 504 9.60 27.74 13.85
CA SER A 504 11.05 27.95 13.65
C SER A 504 11.58 29.22 14.31
N ASP A 505 10.71 30.18 14.61
CA ASP A 505 10.98 31.43 15.31
C ASP A 505 10.81 31.32 16.84
N GLY A 506 10.48 30.13 17.35
CA GLY A 506 10.27 29.85 18.78
C GLY A 506 8.93 30.37 19.33
N LYS A 507 8.09 31.00 18.51
CA LYS A 507 6.77 31.49 18.94
C LYS A 507 5.74 30.37 18.86
N PRO A 508 4.79 30.30 19.82
CA PRO A 508 3.75 29.31 19.75
C PRO A 508 2.78 29.63 18.60
N ARG A 509 2.52 28.63 17.75
CA ARG A 509 1.58 28.74 16.62
C ARG A 509 0.20 28.20 16.97
N GLY A 510 0.12 27.50 18.08
CA GLY A 510 -1.09 26.90 18.60
C GLY A 510 -1.41 25.52 18.01
N ALA A 511 -2.56 24.99 18.39
CA ALA A 511 -3.01 23.65 18.04
C ALA A 511 -3.68 23.53 16.66
N GLY A 512 -4.03 24.65 16.01
CA GLY A 512 -4.79 24.65 14.75
C GLY A 512 -6.25 24.22 14.88
N VAL A 513 -6.76 24.10 16.11
CA VAL A 513 -8.16 23.72 16.42
C VAL A 513 -8.89 24.84 17.12
N LYS A 514 -10.21 24.89 16.90
CA LYS A 514 -11.13 25.78 17.58
C LYS A 514 -12.04 24.97 18.49
N VAL A 515 -12.04 25.29 19.78
CA VAL A 515 -12.94 24.66 20.76
C VAL A 515 -14.33 25.28 20.60
N LEU A 516 -15.33 24.45 20.33
CA LEU A 516 -16.71 24.90 20.22
C LEU A 516 -17.35 25.00 21.59
N SER A 517 -17.26 23.93 22.38
CA SER A 517 -17.82 23.84 23.72
C SER A 517 -17.10 22.82 24.60
N ILE A 518 -17.14 23.04 25.92
CA ILE A 518 -16.79 22.06 26.94
C ILE A 518 -18.00 21.93 27.86
N GLY A 519 -18.62 20.75 27.85
CA GLY A 519 -19.80 20.44 28.65
C GLY A 519 -19.43 19.85 30.02
N LEU A 520 -20.27 20.11 31.02
CA LEU A 520 -20.22 19.47 32.33
C LEU A 520 -21.54 18.72 32.52
N LEU A 521 -21.53 17.43 32.20
CA LEU A 521 -22.71 16.57 32.21
C LEU A 521 -22.82 15.81 33.52
N GLY A 522 -23.13 14.51 33.50
CA GLY A 522 -23.34 13.71 34.71
C GLY A 522 -22.24 13.96 35.76
N VAL A 523 -22.66 14.24 36.99
CA VAL A 523 -21.78 14.39 38.16
C VAL A 523 -22.26 13.41 39.20
N HIS A 524 -21.39 12.53 39.67
CA HIS A 524 -21.70 11.63 40.77
C HIS A 524 -20.48 11.35 41.65
N PRO A 525 -20.68 11.12 42.95
CA PRO A 525 -19.62 10.59 43.80
C PRO A 525 -19.30 9.15 43.41
N PRO A 526 -18.17 8.59 43.88
CA PRO A 526 -17.90 7.16 43.78
C PRO A 526 -19.05 6.35 44.37
N LYS A 527 -19.37 5.20 43.78
CA LYS A 527 -20.47 4.32 44.20
C LYS A 527 -20.46 4.02 45.72
N GLN A 528 -19.28 3.84 46.30
CA GLN A 528 -19.10 3.58 47.73
C GLN A 528 -19.57 4.74 48.62
N ALA A 529 -19.51 5.97 48.11
CA ALA A 529 -19.93 7.17 48.83
C ALA A 529 -21.36 7.62 48.47
N ALA A 530 -21.96 7.10 47.39
CA ALA A 530 -23.28 7.53 46.89
C ALA A 530 -24.37 7.50 47.99
N THR A 531 -24.50 6.40 48.73
CA THR A 531 -25.48 6.27 49.82
C THR A 531 -25.26 7.31 50.92
N ALA A 532 -24.00 7.65 51.23
CA ALA A 532 -23.68 8.65 52.25
C ALA A 532 -24.10 10.06 51.81
N PHE A 533 -23.90 10.40 50.53
CA PHE A 533 -24.38 11.65 49.94
C PHE A 533 -25.91 11.73 49.93
N GLU A 534 -26.59 10.65 49.50
CA GLU A 534 -28.06 10.59 49.52
C GLU A 534 -28.62 10.76 50.93
N THR A 535 -28.00 10.15 51.93
CA THR A 535 -28.41 10.27 53.33
C THR A 535 -28.34 11.72 53.81
N LEU A 536 -27.29 12.46 53.44
CA LEU A 536 -27.15 13.87 53.81
C LEU A 536 -28.26 14.73 53.17
N VAL A 537 -28.53 14.52 51.88
CA VAL A 537 -29.60 15.24 51.16
C VAL A 537 -30.97 14.90 51.76
N GLN A 538 -31.23 13.63 52.07
CA GLN A 538 -32.45 13.20 52.74
C GLN A 538 -32.61 13.84 54.12
N ALA A 539 -31.51 13.96 54.89
CA ALA A 539 -31.53 14.61 56.19
C ALA A 539 -31.87 16.10 56.09
N ASP A 540 -31.29 16.82 55.11
CA ASP A 540 -31.57 18.25 54.90
C ASP A 540 -32.99 18.49 54.38
N GLN A 541 -33.49 17.64 53.46
CA GLN A 541 -34.89 17.66 53.03
C GLN A 541 -35.86 17.40 54.18
N ARG A 542 -35.56 16.43 55.05
CA ARG A 542 -36.36 16.18 56.27
C ARG A 542 -36.34 17.37 57.22
N ARG A 543 -35.19 18.04 57.36
CA ARG A 543 -35.07 19.25 58.18
C ARG A 543 -35.98 20.36 57.65
N GLU A 544 -35.92 20.68 56.36
CA GLU A 544 -36.79 21.70 55.75
C GLU A 544 -38.27 21.29 55.83
N ALA A 545 -38.61 20.04 55.54
CA ALA A 545 -39.98 19.54 55.66
C ALA A 545 -40.54 19.69 57.09
N ASN A 546 -39.72 19.41 58.11
CA ASN A 546 -40.11 19.59 59.51
C ASN A 546 -40.31 21.08 59.87
N ILE A 547 -39.47 21.97 59.35
CA ILE A 547 -39.61 23.43 59.55
C ILE A 547 -40.90 23.93 58.91
N ASP A 548 -41.18 23.53 57.68
CA ASP A 548 -42.39 23.95 56.97
C ASP A 548 -43.66 23.36 57.60
N ALA A 549 -43.60 22.12 58.10
CA ALA A 549 -44.68 21.53 58.88
C ALA A 549 -44.95 22.33 60.17
N ALA A 550 -43.90 22.68 60.92
CA ALA A 550 -44.03 23.49 62.14
C ALA A 550 -44.58 24.90 61.85
N ARG A 551 -44.16 25.53 60.73
CA ARG A 551 -44.72 26.81 60.27
C ARG A 551 -46.20 26.69 59.91
N ALA A 552 -46.58 25.62 59.20
CA ALA A 552 -47.97 25.37 58.84
C ALA A 552 -48.85 25.16 60.08
N ASP A 553 -48.37 24.40 61.08
CA ASP A 553 -49.06 24.20 62.35
C ASP A 553 -49.21 25.52 63.13
N ALA A 554 -48.15 26.34 63.20
CA ALA A 554 -48.21 27.66 63.84
C ALA A 554 -49.25 28.57 63.16
N ILE A 555 -49.23 28.67 61.82
CA ILE A 555 -50.22 29.46 61.05
C ILE A 555 -51.63 28.94 61.32
N LYS A 556 -51.84 27.62 61.30
CA LYS A 556 -53.14 27.00 61.56
C LYS A 556 -53.66 27.35 62.96
N SER A 557 -52.81 27.22 63.99
CA SER A 557 -53.18 27.56 65.37
C SER A 557 -53.51 29.04 65.52
N LEU A 558 -52.70 29.95 64.97
CA LEU A 558 -52.95 31.39 65.03
C LEU A 558 -54.25 31.77 64.28
N THR A 559 -54.48 31.19 63.11
CA THR A 559 -55.69 31.40 62.31
C THR A 559 -56.94 30.90 63.04
N GLN A 560 -56.88 29.78 63.77
CA GLN A 560 -58.01 29.28 64.56
C GLN A 560 -58.41 30.21 65.72
N VAL A 561 -57.45 30.92 66.31
CA VAL A 561 -57.70 31.81 67.46
C VAL A 561 -58.24 33.17 67.01
N VAL A 562 -57.67 33.75 65.94
CA VAL A 562 -57.89 35.16 65.58
C VAL A 562 -58.56 35.31 64.19
N GLY A 563 -58.70 34.24 63.43
CA GLY A 563 -59.24 34.24 62.06
C GLY A 563 -58.21 34.55 60.98
N ASP A 564 -57.08 35.17 61.35
CA ASP A 564 -55.96 35.50 60.47
C ASP A 564 -54.63 35.45 61.24
N ALA A 565 -53.62 34.77 60.68
CA ALA A 565 -52.31 34.62 61.30
C ALA A 565 -51.50 35.94 61.37
N SER A 566 -51.71 36.86 60.43
CA SER A 566 -51.07 38.19 60.45
C SER A 566 -51.64 39.06 61.57
N LEU A 567 -52.96 39.05 61.74
CA LEU A 567 -53.65 39.78 62.81
C LEU A 567 -53.30 39.22 64.20
N ALA A 568 -53.06 37.91 64.30
CA ALA A 568 -52.55 37.28 65.51
C ALA A 568 -51.12 37.73 65.87
N ALA A 569 -50.24 37.89 64.88
CA ALA A 569 -48.88 38.40 65.10
C ALA A 569 -48.89 39.87 65.58
N ASP A 570 -49.76 40.70 65.01
CA ASP A 570 -49.93 42.11 65.42
C ASP A 570 -50.44 42.22 66.87
N LEU A 571 -51.39 41.36 67.25
CA LEU A 571 -51.91 41.30 68.63
C LEU A 571 -50.87 40.80 69.63
N ILE A 572 -50.06 39.79 69.29
CA ILE A 572 -48.96 39.32 70.15
C ILE A 572 -47.94 40.43 70.35
N ALA A 573 -47.54 41.13 69.29
CA ALA A 573 -46.61 42.25 69.38
C ALA A 573 -47.16 43.40 70.24
N ALA A 574 -48.46 43.68 70.17
CA ALA A 574 -49.12 44.68 71.03
C ALA A 574 -49.18 44.24 72.51
N ILE A 575 -49.30 42.94 72.79
CA ILE A 575 -49.28 42.37 74.15
C ILE A 575 -47.86 42.38 74.74
N GLU A 576 -46.82 42.11 73.94
CA GLU A 576 -45.43 42.12 74.39
C GLU A 576 -44.85 43.53 74.58
N ALA A 577 -45.44 44.54 73.93
CA ALA A 577 -45.03 45.94 74.02
C ALA A 577 -45.70 46.74 75.16
N GLY A 578 -46.75 46.20 75.78
CA GLY A 578 -47.45 46.79 76.93
C GLY A 578 -47.08 46.10 78.23
#